data_AF-A0A9P6LSY3-F1
#
_entry.id   AF-A0A9P6LSY3-F1
#
_cell.length_a   1.000
_cell.length_b   1.000
_cell.length_c   1.000
_cell.angle_alpha   90.00
_cell.angle_beta   90.00
_cell.angle_gamma   90.00
#
_symmetry.space_group_name_H-M   'P 1'
#
loop_
_entity.id
_entity.type
_entity.pdbx_description
1 polymer ?
#
loop_
_entity_poly.entity_id
_entity_poly.type
_entity_poly.pdbx_seq_one_letter_code
_entity_poly.pdbx_strand_id
1 'polypeptide(L)'
;MPCKLLLSIVALSGIWNLYSSDANNSFGPEKYRSAQDLCLLPHLEEKTPSTVALVQKLLDKLKEGSSLSDLLEFTYELQCECPAQRRNINVLQHMPLNGSKAPSEGDVMLVWGSIFKDGLPLDTRLCLHLGEQGCTATTLSKSMLSEAFDTGATTRKCDCLLTVDGIEVGNFEAKRESTSSIDVAVQLRKNAKINKSILLELKKYGIECPPLLNIHGMTAMVVKITEYDDIWAVGKACSSLVLPIVSEDVKFFLENGVFVLFNLLNEYHEYARKTYNAKRLYEYNNRTKAENAAVNADPTPASILEWERVVLHTPTKPTTRKPSLTQELQKLVAVQDDSD
;
A
#
# COMPACT_ATOMS: atom_id res chain seq x y z
N MET A 1 -12.27 14.31 42.54
CA MET A 1 -12.47 15.34 41.49
C MET A 1 -11.09 15.88 41.08
N PRO A 2 -10.86 16.23 39.80
CA PRO A 2 -10.27 15.31 38.83
C PRO A 2 -8.90 15.76 38.31
N CYS A 3 -7.93 14.84 38.20
CA CYS A 3 -6.83 14.96 37.23
C CYS A 3 -7.34 14.44 35.88
N LYS A 4 -8.21 15.23 35.24
CA LYS A 4 -8.42 15.17 33.79
C LYS A 4 -7.36 16.09 33.17
N LEU A 5 -6.42 15.51 32.45
CA LEU A 5 -5.66 16.07 31.31
C LEU A 5 -4.37 15.25 31.13
N LEU A 6 -4.51 14.03 30.62
CA LEU A 6 -3.47 13.42 29.78
C LEU A 6 -3.94 13.69 28.35
N LEU A 7 -3.70 14.91 27.89
CA LEU A 7 -4.02 15.34 26.53
C LEU A 7 -3.16 14.51 25.59
N SER A 8 -3.83 13.67 24.82
CA SER A 8 -3.31 12.73 23.85
C SER A 8 -2.52 13.45 22.74
N ILE A 9 -1.24 13.68 22.99
CA ILE A 9 -0.23 13.86 21.94
C ILE A 9 0.09 12.45 21.44
N VAL A 10 -0.82 11.85 20.66
CA VAL A 10 -0.58 10.54 20.06
C VAL A 10 -0.44 10.72 18.54
N ALA A 11 0.81 11.04 18.19
CA ALA A 11 1.45 10.70 16.93
C ALA A 11 0.80 11.20 15.62
N LEU A 12 1.26 12.37 15.18
CA LEU A 12 1.41 12.76 13.76
C LEU A 12 2.35 11.81 12.97
N SER A 13 2.65 10.63 13.53
CA SER A 13 3.45 9.51 13.03
C SER A 13 2.82 8.14 13.30
N GLY A 14 1.58 8.06 13.82
CA GLY A 14 1.00 6.88 14.46
C GLY A 14 0.57 5.77 13.51
N ILE A 15 1.55 5.16 12.83
CA ILE A 15 1.39 3.83 12.26
C ILE A 15 2.13 2.87 13.18
N TRP A 16 1.38 1.98 13.79
CA TRP A 16 1.92 0.84 14.52
C TRP A 16 2.29 -0.26 13.54
N ASN A 17 3.60 -0.46 13.43
CA ASN A 17 4.16 -1.51 12.61
C ASN A 17 4.14 -2.83 13.41
N LEU A 18 3.18 -3.73 13.13
CA LEU A 18 3.05 -5.02 13.83
C LEU A 18 4.25 -5.96 13.59
N TYR A 19 5.16 -5.58 12.71
CA TYR A 19 6.39 -6.29 12.40
C TYR A 19 7.58 -5.84 13.27
N SER A 20 7.43 -4.80 14.08
CA SER A 20 8.51 -4.29 14.95
C SER A 20 8.40 -4.86 16.36
N SER A 21 9.44 -5.56 16.82
CA SER A 21 9.53 -6.09 18.19
C SER A 21 9.34 -5.01 19.25
N ASP A 22 9.99 -3.86 19.07
CA ASP A 22 9.98 -2.76 20.04
C ASP A 22 8.59 -2.11 20.12
N ALA A 23 7.92 -1.97 18.96
CA ALA A 23 6.53 -1.57 18.93
C ALA A 23 5.68 -2.62 19.67
N ASN A 24 5.76 -3.89 19.30
CA ASN A 24 4.92 -4.94 19.90
C ASN A 24 5.03 -5.02 21.44
N ASN A 25 6.23 -4.82 22.00
CA ASN A 25 6.45 -4.77 23.44
C ASN A 25 5.69 -3.63 24.14
N SER A 26 5.60 -2.47 23.51
CA SER A 26 4.92 -1.29 24.05
C SER A 26 3.40 -1.32 23.85
N PHE A 27 2.91 -2.11 22.89
CA PHE A 27 1.49 -2.18 22.56
C PHE A 27 0.70 -3.08 23.51
N GLY A 28 1.42 -4.02 24.13
CA GLY A 28 0.82 -5.11 24.89
C GLY A 28 0.35 -6.25 23.98
N PRO A 29 0.46 -7.51 24.44
CA PRO A 29 0.18 -8.69 23.61
C PRO A 29 -1.29 -8.82 23.20
N GLU A 30 -2.22 -8.33 24.02
CA GLU A 30 -3.66 -8.40 23.72
C GLU A 30 -4.04 -7.44 22.58
N LYS A 31 -3.68 -6.16 22.68
CA LYS A 31 -3.93 -5.18 21.61
C LYS A 31 -3.23 -5.58 20.32
N TYR A 32 -2.02 -6.13 20.42
CA TYR A 32 -1.29 -6.66 19.26
C TYR A 32 -2.09 -7.71 18.50
N ARG A 33 -2.65 -8.70 19.20
CA ARG A 33 -3.47 -9.76 18.59
C ARG A 33 -4.75 -9.18 17.98
N SER A 34 -5.47 -8.33 18.71
CA SER A 34 -6.68 -7.68 18.19
C SER A 34 -6.43 -6.86 16.93
N ALA A 35 -5.34 -6.08 16.88
CA ALA A 35 -4.96 -5.32 15.69
C ALA A 35 -4.52 -6.23 14.54
N GLN A 36 -3.82 -7.33 14.83
CA GLN A 36 -3.43 -8.33 13.84
C GLN A 36 -4.67 -8.99 13.21
N ASP A 37 -5.65 -9.37 14.02
CA ASP A 37 -6.88 -10.01 13.56
C ASP A 37 -7.68 -9.12 12.60
N LEU A 38 -7.70 -7.80 12.82
CA LEU A 38 -8.32 -6.84 11.90
C LEU A 38 -7.59 -6.68 10.55
N CYS A 39 -6.28 -6.97 10.54
CA CYS A 39 -5.49 -6.96 9.31
C CYS A 39 -5.72 -8.20 8.45
N LEU A 40 -6.13 -9.33 9.05
CA LEU A 40 -6.32 -10.58 8.33
C LEU A 40 -7.46 -10.50 7.31
N LEU A 41 -7.25 -11.14 6.16
CA LEU A 41 -8.21 -11.34 5.09
C LEU A 41 -8.25 -12.84 4.77
N PRO A 42 -8.93 -13.66 5.60
CA PRO A 42 -8.91 -15.13 5.48
C PRO A 42 -9.41 -15.64 4.13
N HIS A 43 -10.32 -14.89 3.49
CA HIS A 43 -10.87 -15.24 2.18
C HIS A 43 -9.81 -15.24 1.08
N LEU A 44 -8.67 -14.58 1.27
CA LEU A 44 -7.54 -14.67 0.33
C LEU A 44 -6.94 -16.08 0.30
N GLU A 45 -7.00 -16.84 1.40
CA GLU A 45 -6.44 -18.20 1.50
C GLU A 45 -7.47 -19.30 1.18
N GLU A 46 -8.71 -18.92 0.86
CA GLU A 46 -9.77 -19.88 0.57
C GLU A 46 -9.53 -20.64 -0.74
N LYS A 47 -9.64 -21.96 -0.66
CA LYS A 47 -9.53 -22.86 -1.81
C LYS A 47 -10.92 -23.16 -2.36
N THR A 48 -11.31 -22.47 -3.43
CA THR A 48 -12.60 -22.75 -4.09
C THR A 48 -12.56 -24.08 -4.84
N PRO A 49 -13.68 -24.82 -4.97
CA PRO A 49 -13.73 -26.07 -5.74
C PRO A 49 -13.23 -25.91 -7.18
N SER A 50 -13.56 -24.80 -7.84
CA SER A 50 -13.10 -24.52 -9.21
C SER A 50 -11.59 -24.33 -9.29
N THR A 51 -10.99 -23.62 -8.34
CA THR A 51 -9.53 -23.43 -8.33
C THR A 51 -8.83 -24.72 -7.96
N VAL A 52 -9.36 -25.51 -7.01
CA VAL A 52 -8.80 -26.82 -6.65
C VAL A 52 -8.80 -27.76 -7.86
N ALA A 53 -9.89 -27.83 -8.60
CA ALA A 53 -9.97 -28.65 -9.81
C ALA A 53 -8.95 -28.21 -10.88
N LEU A 54 -8.80 -26.90 -11.11
CA LEU A 54 -7.81 -26.36 -12.04
C LEU A 54 -6.37 -26.70 -11.60
N VAL A 55 -6.05 -26.48 -10.33
CA VAL A 55 -4.73 -26.77 -9.76
C VAL A 55 -4.42 -28.26 -9.82
N GLN A 56 -5.41 -29.12 -9.56
CA GLN A 56 -5.23 -30.56 -9.64
C GLN A 56 -4.82 -31.00 -11.05
N LYS A 57 -5.46 -30.46 -12.10
CA LYS A 57 -5.06 -30.72 -13.50
C LYS A 57 -3.61 -30.34 -13.78
N LEU A 58 -3.17 -29.16 -13.29
CA LEU A 58 -1.79 -28.69 -13.46
C LEU A 58 -0.79 -29.57 -12.69
N LEU A 59 -1.14 -29.98 -11.46
CA LEU A 59 -0.31 -30.87 -10.64
C LEU A 59 -0.20 -32.28 -11.25
N ASP A 60 -1.28 -32.81 -11.82
CA ASP A 60 -1.24 -34.11 -12.48
C ASP A 60 -0.37 -34.05 -13.74
N LYS A 61 -0.43 -32.95 -14.50
CA LYS A 61 0.48 -32.71 -15.63
C LYS A 61 1.95 -32.70 -15.20
N LEU A 62 2.27 -32.10 -14.05
CA LEU A 62 3.63 -32.14 -13.49
C LEU A 62 4.06 -33.55 -13.06
N LYS A 63 3.15 -34.36 -12.51
CA LYS A 63 3.45 -35.75 -12.09
C LYS A 63 3.79 -36.67 -13.27
N GLU A 64 3.28 -36.37 -14.46
CA GLU A 64 3.64 -37.08 -15.70
C GLU A 64 5.11 -36.86 -16.11
N GLY A 65 5.86 -36.00 -15.41
CA GLY A 65 7.22 -35.64 -15.78
C GLY A 65 7.28 -34.61 -16.91
N SER A 66 6.16 -33.93 -17.18
CA SER A 66 6.08 -32.87 -18.19
C SER A 66 7.09 -31.77 -17.91
N SER A 67 7.72 -31.26 -18.96
CA SER A 67 8.58 -30.10 -18.84
C SER A 67 7.77 -28.85 -18.49
N LEU A 68 8.47 -27.80 -18.08
CA LEU A 68 7.85 -26.51 -17.81
C LEU A 68 7.20 -25.88 -19.05
N SER A 69 7.81 -26.10 -20.22
CA SER A 69 7.25 -25.67 -21.51
C SER A 69 5.92 -26.37 -21.77
N ASP A 70 5.87 -27.67 -21.52
CA ASP A 70 4.64 -28.47 -21.70
C ASP A 70 3.55 -28.02 -20.71
N LEU A 71 3.91 -27.64 -19.49
CA LEU A 71 2.96 -27.09 -18.52
C LEU A 71 2.39 -25.74 -18.98
N LEU A 72 3.25 -24.85 -19.50
CA LEU A 72 2.81 -23.57 -20.05
C LEU A 72 1.94 -23.76 -21.29
N GLU A 73 2.29 -24.70 -22.17
CA GLU A 73 1.47 -25.03 -23.33
C GLU A 73 0.10 -25.57 -22.90
N PHE A 74 0.08 -26.45 -21.89
CA PHE A 74 -1.15 -26.98 -21.29
C PHE A 74 -2.05 -25.88 -20.71
N THR A 75 -1.51 -24.73 -20.29
CA THR A 75 -2.36 -23.61 -19.86
C THR A 75 -3.26 -23.09 -20.99
N TYR A 76 -2.82 -23.13 -22.26
CA TYR A 76 -3.67 -22.73 -23.39
C TYR A 76 -4.84 -23.70 -23.61
N GLU A 77 -4.61 -25.00 -23.43
CA GLU A 77 -5.68 -26.00 -23.48
C GLU A 77 -6.71 -25.73 -22.36
N LEU A 78 -6.23 -25.47 -21.14
CA LEU A 78 -7.09 -25.16 -19.99
C LEU A 78 -7.91 -23.88 -20.18
N GLN A 79 -7.40 -22.87 -20.90
CA GLN A 79 -8.17 -21.65 -21.21
C GLN A 79 -9.40 -21.91 -22.09
N CYS A 80 -9.35 -22.98 -22.89
CA CYS A 80 -10.47 -23.44 -23.71
C CYS A 80 -11.45 -24.27 -22.88
N GLU A 81 -10.94 -25.17 -22.02
CA GLU A 81 -11.77 -26.02 -21.16
C GLU A 81 -12.49 -25.25 -20.05
N CYS A 82 -11.84 -24.23 -19.50
CA CYS A 82 -12.29 -23.48 -18.33
C CYS A 82 -12.43 -21.98 -18.65
N PRO A 83 -13.36 -21.58 -19.54
CA PRO A 83 -13.46 -20.18 -20.00
C PRO A 83 -13.74 -19.19 -18.88
N ALA A 84 -14.45 -19.60 -17.82
CA ALA A 84 -14.69 -18.79 -16.64
C ALA A 84 -13.42 -18.48 -15.83
N GLN A 85 -12.38 -19.32 -15.95
CA GLN A 85 -11.09 -19.17 -15.28
C GLN A 85 -10.00 -18.64 -16.23
N ARG A 86 -10.35 -18.27 -17.47
CA ARG A 86 -9.36 -17.94 -18.52
C ARG A 86 -8.34 -16.91 -18.06
N ARG A 87 -8.76 -15.84 -17.38
CA ARG A 87 -7.83 -14.80 -16.89
C ARG A 87 -6.91 -15.30 -15.79
N ASN A 88 -7.45 -16.06 -14.84
CA ASN A 88 -6.66 -16.73 -13.81
C ASN A 88 -5.60 -17.65 -14.45
N ILE A 89 -5.96 -18.37 -15.51
CA ILE A 89 -5.03 -19.22 -16.25
C ILE A 89 -3.99 -18.39 -17.03
N ASN A 90 -4.38 -17.27 -17.64
CA ASN A 90 -3.44 -16.36 -18.32
C ASN A 90 -2.35 -15.86 -17.36
N VAL A 91 -2.72 -15.55 -16.11
CA VAL A 91 -1.78 -15.06 -15.11
C VAL A 91 -0.65 -16.06 -14.84
N LEU A 92 -0.93 -17.36 -14.96
CA LEU A 92 0.06 -18.41 -14.78
C LEU A 92 1.18 -18.34 -15.84
N GLN A 93 0.93 -17.70 -16.99
CA GLN A 93 1.91 -17.50 -18.06
C GLN A 93 2.94 -16.42 -17.72
N HIS A 94 2.67 -15.57 -16.72
CA HIS A 94 3.61 -14.54 -16.25
C HIS A 94 4.53 -15.03 -15.12
N MET A 95 4.42 -16.30 -14.72
CA MET A 95 5.41 -16.86 -13.80
C MET A 95 6.81 -16.74 -14.42
N PRO A 96 7.81 -16.18 -13.71
CA PRO A 96 9.14 -15.98 -14.28
C PRO A 96 9.88 -17.32 -14.34
N LEU A 97 9.71 -18.03 -15.45
CA LEU A 97 10.12 -19.43 -15.57
C LEU A 97 11.45 -19.65 -16.30
N ASN A 98 12.22 -18.56 -16.50
CA ASN A 98 13.64 -18.53 -16.90
C ASN A 98 14.25 -17.15 -16.60
N GLY A 99 13.87 -16.54 -15.47
CA GLY A 99 14.36 -15.23 -15.08
C GLY A 99 15.83 -15.27 -14.65
N SER A 100 16.50 -14.11 -14.72
CA SER A 100 17.75 -13.91 -13.97
C SER A 100 17.55 -14.41 -12.54
N LYS A 101 18.49 -15.20 -11.99
CA LYS A 101 18.47 -15.66 -10.59
C LYS A 101 18.38 -14.49 -9.58
N ALA A 102 18.60 -13.26 -10.04
CA ALA A 102 18.37 -12.04 -9.29
C ALA A 102 17.69 -11.00 -10.21
N PRO A 103 16.34 -10.98 -10.29
CA PRO A 103 15.63 -9.98 -11.07
C PRO A 103 15.86 -8.58 -10.48
N SER A 104 15.92 -7.56 -11.34
CA SER A 104 15.98 -6.17 -10.87
C SER A 104 14.62 -5.72 -10.30
N GLU A 105 14.59 -4.61 -9.55
CA GLU A 105 13.33 -4.04 -9.06
C GLU A 105 12.36 -3.70 -10.21
N GLY A 106 12.90 -3.24 -11.34
CA GLY A 106 12.11 -2.99 -12.55
C GLY A 106 11.50 -4.27 -13.11
N ASP A 107 12.27 -5.35 -13.22
CA ASP A 107 11.77 -6.64 -13.73
C ASP A 107 10.65 -7.18 -12.84
N VAL A 108 10.83 -7.12 -11.52
CA VAL A 108 9.83 -7.53 -10.53
C VAL A 108 8.54 -6.72 -10.72
N MET A 109 8.65 -5.39 -10.82
CA MET A 109 7.49 -4.52 -11.02
C MET A 109 6.79 -4.77 -12.36
N LEU A 110 7.51 -5.12 -13.42
CA LEU A 110 6.93 -5.48 -14.72
C LEU A 110 6.15 -6.81 -14.65
N VAL A 111 6.66 -7.80 -13.93
CA VAL A 111 5.95 -9.08 -13.73
C VAL A 111 4.65 -8.83 -12.97
N TRP A 112 4.71 -8.13 -11.84
CA TRP A 112 3.49 -7.78 -11.08
C TRP A 112 2.54 -6.92 -11.90
N GLY A 113 3.04 -5.94 -12.64
CA GLY A 113 2.22 -5.14 -13.56
C GLY A 113 1.50 -5.98 -14.61
N SER A 114 2.18 -6.99 -15.18
CA SER A 114 1.58 -7.91 -16.16
C SER A 114 0.53 -8.82 -15.53
N ILE A 115 0.80 -9.36 -14.33
CA ILE A 115 -0.15 -10.16 -13.54
C ILE A 115 -1.46 -9.40 -13.31
N PHE A 116 -1.38 -8.13 -12.89
CA PHE A 116 -2.57 -7.30 -12.68
C PHE A 116 -3.27 -6.99 -14.00
N LYS A 117 -2.52 -6.65 -15.05
CA LYS A 117 -3.09 -6.29 -16.35
C LYS A 117 -3.89 -7.44 -16.97
N ASP A 118 -3.34 -8.66 -16.94
CA ASP A 118 -3.91 -9.81 -17.66
C ASP A 118 -4.82 -10.65 -16.75
N GLY A 119 -4.65 -10.53 -15.43
CA GLY A 119 -5.49 -11.21 -14.42
C GLY A 119 -6.78 -10.48 -14.08
N LEU A 120 -6.80 -9.15 -14.14
CA LEU A 120 -7.99 -8.38 -13.80
C LEU A 120 -9.02 -8.39 -14.93
N PRO A 121 -10.32 -8.32 -14.59
CA PRO A 121 -11.34 -8.11 -15.60
C PRO A 121 -11.16 -6.83 -16.44
N LEU A 122 -11.53 -6.89 -17.73
CA LEU A 122 -11.37 -5.75 -18.66
C LEU A 122 -12.17 -4.50 -18.23
N ASP A 123 -13.25 -4.69 -17.48
CA ASP A 123 -14.07 -3.62 -16.92
C ASP A 123 -13.54 -3.10 -15.57
N THR A 124 -12.45 -3.67 -15.05
CA THR A 124 -11.79 -3.18 -13.83
C THR A 124 -11.19 -1.80 -14.10
N ARG A 125 -11.62 -0.81 -13.33
CA ARG A 125 -11.15 0.58 -13.44
C ARG A 125 -9.87 0.86 -12.63
N LEU A 126 -9.07 -0.16 -12.36
CA LEU A 126 -7.80 -0.05 -11.64
C LEU A 126 -6.66 0.17 -12.64
N CYS A 127 -5.84 1.20 -12.42
CA CYS A 127 -4.64 1.47 -13.20
C CYS A 127 -3.40 1.39 -12.31
N LEU A 128 -2.35 0.75 -12.83
CA LEU A 128 -1.03 0.69 -12.21
C LEU A 128 -0.11 1.66 -12.97
N HIS A 129 0.30 2.74 -12.32
CA HIS A 129 1.27 3.69 -12.86
C HIS A 129 2.66 3.28 -12.40
N LEU A 130 3.43 2.64 -13.29
CA LEU A 130 4.79 2.18 -13.03
C LEU A 130 5.81 3.33 -13.23
N GLY A 131 6.91 3.28 -12.47
CA GLY A 131 7.97 4.28 -12.51
C GLY A 131 7.79 5.38 -11.46
N GLU A 132 8.75 6.30 -11.38
CA GLU A 132 8.72 7.36 -10.37
C GLU A 132 7.51 8.29 -10.54
N GLN A 133 6.51 8.14 -9.67
CA GLN A 133 5.31 8.98 -9.61
C GLN A 133 5.29 9.81 -8.33
N GLY A 134 4.90 11.07 -8.42
CA GLY A 134 4.62 11.88 -7.24
C GLY A 134 3.26 11.54 -6.64
N CYS A 135 3.19 11.15 -5.37
CA CYS A 135 1.91 10.86 -4.72
C CYS A 135 1.27 12.15 -4.16
N THR A 136 0.13 12.53 -4.72
CA THR A 136 -0.62 13.73 -4.37
C THR A 136 -1.09 13.70 -2.91
N ALA A 137 -1.58 12.54 -2.42
CA ALA A 137 -2.05 12.42 -1.04
C ALA A 137 -0.94 12.72 -0.01
N THR A 138 0.31 12.34 -0.32
CA THR A 138 1.45 12.67 0.54
C THR A 138 1.82 14.14 0.49
N THR A 139 1.69 14.79 -0.67
CA THR A 139 1.91 16.23 -0.81
C THR A 139 0.90 17.00 0.01
N LEU A 140 -0.38 16.62 -0.04
CA LEU A 140 -1.44 17.24 0.76
C LEU A 140 -1.20 17.02 2.27
N SER A 141 -0.88 15.79 2.68
CA SER A 141 -0.55 15.51 4.08
C SER A 141 0.63 16.37 4.57
N LYS A 142 1.65 16.55 3.73
CA LYS A 142 2.81 17.38 4.04
C LYS A 142 2.51 18.87 4.01
N SER A 143 1.66 19.36 3.13
CA SER A 143 1.29 20.78 3.09
C SER A 143 0.53 21.17 4.34
N MET A 144 -0.36 20.30 4.82
CA MET A 144 -1.04 20.51 6.11
C MET A 144 -0.07 20.57 7.29
N LEU A 145 0.97 19.73 7.29
CA LEU A 145 2.04 19.79 8.31
C LEU A 145 2.96 21.00 8.13
N SER A 146 3.26 21.37 6.89
CA SER A 146 4.05 22.54 6.53
C SER A 146 3.40 23.82 7.06
N GLU A 147 2.10 23.96 6.86
CA GLU A 147 1.29 25.06 7.38
C GLU A 147 1.27 25.07 8.92
N ALA A 148 1.18 23.90 9.55
CA ALA A 148 1.15 23.78 11.01
C ALA A 148 2.52 23.95 11.71
N PHE A 149 3.62 23.62 11.03
CA PHE A 149 4.96 23.54 11.64
C PHE A 149 6.04 24.37 10.94
N ASP A 150 5.68 25.19 9.95
CA ASP A 150 6.59 26.01 9.14
C ASP A 150 7.76 25.18 8.55
N THR A 151 7.43 24.06 7.89
CA THR A 151 8.40 23.15 7.26
C THR A 151 8.18 23.07 5.75
N GLY A 152 9.18 22.67 4.96
CA GLY A 152 9.01 22.53 3.50
C GLY A 152 8.15 21.31 3.10
N ALA A 153 7.24 21.49 2.14
CA ALA A 153 6.44 20.41 1.55
C ALA A 153 7.09 19.89 0.25
N THR A 154 7.76 18.73 0.30
CA THR A 154 8.30 18.04 -0.89
C THR A 154 7.42 16.87 -1.31
N THR A 155 7.16 16.70 -2.61
CA THR A 155 6.44 15.53 -3.13
C THR A 155 7.21 14.24 -2.81
N ARG A 156 6.53 13.21 -2.29
CA ARG A 156 7.14 11.87 -2.18
C ARG A 156 6.97 11.12 -3.50
N LYS A 157 8.07 10.52 -3.96
CA LYS A 157 8.07 9.64 -5.12
C LYS A 157 7.80 8.19 -4.71
N CYS A 158 7.00 7.53 -5.55
CA CYS A 158 6.53 6.16 -5.44
C CYS A 158 6.93 5.40 -6.72
N ASP A 159 7.26 4.12 -6.63
CA ASP A 159 7.66 3.31 -7.79
C ASP A 159 6.46 2.73 -8.54
N CYS A 160 5.35 2.53 -7.82
CA CYS A 160 4.06 2.17 -8.40
C CYS A 160 2.92 2.80 -7.64
N LEU A 161 2.12 3.60 -8.35
CA LEU A 161 0.92 4.21 -7.82
C LEU A 161 -0.31 3.54 -8.43
N LEU A 162 -1.25 3.13 -7.58
CA LEU A 162 -2.53 2.59 -7.99
C LEU A 162 -3.56 3.70 -8.05
N THR A 163 -4.36 3.73 -9.11
CA THR A 163 -5.49 4.65 -9.19
C THR A 163 -6.77 3.96 -9.64
N VAL A 164 -7.92 4.42 -9.13
CA VAL A 164 -9.24 4.09 -9.66
C VAL A 164 -9.90 5.37 -10.15
N ASP A 165 -10.14 5.46 -11.45
CA ASP A 165 -10.75 6.65 -12.08
C ASP A 165 -10.03 7.96 -11.67
N GLY A 166 -8.70 7.94 -11.63
CA GLY A 166 -7.87 9.10 -11.26
C GLY A 166 -7.75 9.38 -9.75
N ILE A 167 -8.40 8.61 -8.88
CA ILE A 167 -8.18 8.67 -7.43
C ILE A 167 -7.03 7.73 -7.06
N GLU A 168 -6.06 8.21 -6.31
CA GLU A 168 -5.00 7.37 -5.71
C GLU A 168 -5.63 6.41 -4.70
N VAL A 169 -5.40 5.10 -4.85
CA VAL A 169 -5.96 4.08 -3.96
C VAL A 169 -4.91 3.27 -3.20
N GLY A 170 -3.66 3.29 -3.67
CA GLY A 170 -2.57 2.62 -2.98
C GLY A 170 -1.23 2.81 -3.69
N ASN A 171 -0.15 2.36 -3.07
CA ASN A 171 1.21 2.36 -3.59
C ASN A 171 1.91 1.05 -3.26
N PHE A 172 2.67 0.53 -4.24
CA PHE A 172 3.57 -0.60 -4.07
C PHE A 172 5.01 -0.17 -4.38
N GLU A 173 5.96 -0.70 -3.64
CA GLU A 173 7.38 -0.58 -3.97
C GLU A 173 8.01 -1.98 -3.88
N ALA A 174 8.98 -2.23 -4.76
CA ALA A 174 9.73 -3.47 -4.78
C ALA A 174 11.16 -3.24 -4.31
N LYS A 175 11.71 -4.25 -3.62
CA LYS A 175 13.15 -4.34 -3.33
C LYS A 175 13.74 -5.59 -3.93
N ARG A 176 15.00 -5.49 -4.36
CA ARG A 176 15.77 -6.66 -4.83
C ARG A 176 15.86 -7.71 -3.72
N GLU A 177 15.88 -8.97 -4.09
CA GLU A 177 16.03 -10.09 -3.15
C GLU A 177 17.26 -9.96 -2.23
N SER A 178 18.37 -9.45 -2.75
CA SER A 178 19.61 -9.24 -1.98
C SER A 178 19.55 -8.08 -0.98
N THR A 179 18.44 -7.34 -0.92
CA THR A 179 18.25 -6.20 0.00
C THR A 179 18.19 -6.67 1.44
N SER A 180 18.84 -5.95 2.36
CA SER A 180 18.88 -6.31 3.77
C SER A 180 17.49 -6.29 4.42
N SER A 181 17.27 -7.11 5.43
CA SER A 181 16.01 -7.13 6.19
C SER A 181 15.69 -5.78 6.84
N ILE A 182 16.71 -5.02 7.22
CA ILE A 182 16.58 -3.66 7.76
C ILE A 182 16.01 -2.72 6.71
N ASP A 183 16.55 -2.75 5.49
CA ASP A 183 16.10 -1.89 4.39
C ASP A 183 14.68 -2.27 3.92
N VAL A 184 14.36 -3.57 3.88
CA VAL A 184 12.99 -4.05 3.62
C VAL A 184 12.01 -3.55 4.70
N ALA A 185 12.41 -3.53 5.98
CA ALA A 185 11.59 -3.00 7.06
C ALA A 185 11.45 -1.46 6.99
N VAL A 186 12.49 -0.74 6.56
CA VAL A 186 12.41 0.70 6.25
C VAL A 186 11.43 0.95 5.11
N GLN A 187 11.49 0.14 4.06
CA GLN A 187 10.60 0.20 2.90
C GLN A 187 9.14 0.00 3.31
N LEU A 188 8.86 -1.06 4.08
CA LEU A 188 7.52 -1.34 4.58
C LEU A 188 6.96 -0.15 5.37
N ARG A 189 7.77 0.46 6.24
CA ARG A 189 7.37 1.66 7.01
C ARG A 189 7.12 2.87 6.12
N LYS A 190 7.92 3.07 5.07
CA LYS A 190 7.72 4.15 4.08
C LYS A 190 6.41 3.92 3.32
N ASN A 191 6.20 2.73 2.78
CA ASN A 191 4.99 2.33 2.07
C ASN A 191 3.75 2.47 2.93
N ALA A 192 3.81 2.03 4.18
CA ALA A 192 2.71 2.16 5.13
C ALA A 192 2.30 3.64 5.34
N LYS A 193 3.29 4.54 5.48
CA LYS A 193 3.02 5.98 5.65
C LYS A 193 2.38 6.62 4.43
N ILE A 194 2.87 6.27 3.23
CA ILE A 194 2.30 6.76 1.97
C ILE A 194 0.84 6.28 1.85
N ASN A 195 0.61 4.99 2.07
CA ASN A 195 -0.72 4.42 1.96
C ASN A 195 -1.68 4.92 3.06
N LYS A 196 -1.20 5.25 4.27
CA LYS A 196 -2.02 5.96 5.25
C LYS A 196 -2.46 7.34 4.75
N SER A 197 -1.57 8.11 4.13
CA SER A 197 -1.94 9.39 3.53
C SER A 197 -3.01 9.22 2.45
N ILE A 198 -2.89 8.20 1.61
CA ILE A 198 -3.91 7.84 0.61
C ILE A 198 -5.24 7.48 1.31
N LEU A 199 -5.20 6.65 2.35
CA LEU A 199 -6.38 6.23 3.09
C LEU A 199 -7.15 7.39 3.74
N LEU A 200 -6.43 8.37 4.28
CA LEU A 200 -7.05 9.59 4.83
C LEU A 200 -7.83 10.38 3.77
N GLU A 201 -7.36 10.37 2.52
CA GLU A 201 -8.09 10.96 1.40
C GLU A 201 -9.29 10.11 0.98
N LEU A 202 -9.12 8.78 0.92
CA LEU A 202 -10.19 7.83 0.59
C LEU A 202 -11.36 7.85 1.58
N LYS A 203 -11.10 8.16 2.86
CA LYS A 203 -12.13 8.30 3.90
C LYS A 203 -13.22 9.31 3.54
N LYS A 204 -12.93 10.34 2.74
CA LYS A 204 -13.93 11.33 2.26
C LYS A 204 -15.03 10.68 1.42
N TYR A 205 -14.70 9.56 0.78
CA TYR A 205 -15.60 8.77 -0.06
C TYR A 205 -16.21 7.58 0.69
N GLY A 206 -15.83 7.35 1.96
CA GLY A 206 -16.23 6.16 2.73
C GLY A 206 -15.56 4.87 2.24
N ILE A 207 -14.33 4.97 1.72
CA ILE A 207 -13.60 3.85 1.11
C ILE A 207 -12.37 3.53 1.95
N GLU A 208 -12.09 2.24 2.15
CA GLU A 208 -10.85 1.75 2.79
C GLU A 208 -9.71 1.63 1.77
N CYS A 209 -8.49 1.28 2.19
CA CYS A 209 -7.44 0.91 1.23
C CYS A 209 -7.66 -0.53 0.76
N PRO A 210 -7.28 -0.86 -0.48
CA PRO A 210 -7.17 -2.26 -0.87
C PRO A 210 -6.06 -2.93 -0.04
N PRO A 211 -5.97 -4.27 -0.04
CA PRO A 211 -4.74 -4.94 0.36
C PRO A 211 -3.56 -4.34 -0.40
N LEU A 212 -2.38 -4.29 0.22
CA LEU A 212 -1.20 -3.66 -0.36
C LEU A 212 -0.07 -4.67 -0.51
N LEU A 213 0.74 -4.51 -1.55
CA LEU A 213 1.88 -5.36 -1.80
C LEU A 213 3.17 -4.68 -1.34
N ASN A 214 3.89 -5.34 -0.43
CA ASN A 214 5.28 -5.03 -0.13
C ASN A 214 6.16 -6.14 -0.73
N ILE A 215 6.87 -5.81 -1.81
CA ILE A 215 7.52 -6.82 -2.65
C ILE A 215 9.02 -6.87 -2.35
N HIS A 216 9.55 -8.08 -2.16
CA HIS A 216 10.97 -8.37 -1.95
C HIS A 216 11.37 -9.55 -2.83
N GLY A 217 12.14 -9.28 -3.88
CA GLY A 217 12.37 -10.24 -4.97
C GLY A 217 11.03 -10.64 -5.62
N MET A 218 10.80 -11.94 -5.77
CA MET A 218 9.53 -12.49 -6.28
C MET A 218 8.50 -12.78 -5.18
N THR A 219 8.78 -12.40 -3.93
CA THR A 219 7.86 -12.57 -2.80
C THR A 219 7.08 -11.28 -2.55
N ALA A 220 5.76 -11.36 -2.58
CA ALA A 220 4.88 -10.30 -2.13
C ALA A 220 4.33 -10.61 -0.73
N MET A 221 4.63 -9.72 0.22
CA MET A 221 3.90 -9.67 1.48
C MET A 221 2.63 -8.84 1.26
N VAL A 222 1.48 -9.49 1.37
CA VAL A 222 0.18 -8.81 1.32
C VAL A 222 -0.11 -8.23 2.70
N VAL A 223 -0.27 -6.92 2.77
CA VAL A 223 -0.51 -6.20 4.02
C VAL A 223 -1.83 -5.44 3.98
N LYS A 224 -2.46 -5.27 5.14
CA LYS A 224 -3.63 -4.41 5.29
C LYS A 224 -3.29 -3.30 6.26
N ILE A 225 -3.70 -2.08 5.91
CA ILE A 225 -3.67 -0.92 6.80
C ILE A 225 -5.09 -0.70 7.29
N THR A 226 -5.26 -0.68 8.60
CA THR A 226 -6.57 -0.49 9.21
C THR A 226 -6.46 0.43 10.42
N GLU A 227 -7.55 1.11 10.74
CA GLU A 227 -7.65 1.91 11.96
C GLU A 227 -8.03 0.99 13.11
N TYR A 228 -7.33 1.12 14.22
CA TYR A 228 -7.59 0.40 15.46
C TYR A 228 -7.55 1.41 16.60
N ASP A 229 -8.70 1.67 17.20
CA ASP A 229 -8.92 2.79 18.11
C ASP A 229 -8.48 4.12 17.44
N ASP A 230 -7.48 4.79 18.01
CA ASP A 230 -6.93 6.07 17.54
C ASP A 230 -5.59 5.92 16.79
N ILE A 231 -5.18 4.69 16.46
CA ILE A 231 -3.93 4.41 15.75
C ILE A 231 -4.18 3.65 14.45
N TRP A 232 -3.15 3.61 13.61
CA TRP A 232 -3.18 2.84 12.38
C TRP A 232 -2.34 1.58 12.54
N ALA A 233 -2.94 0.41 12.39
CA ALA A 233 -2.25 -0.86 12.39
C ALA A 233 -1.90 -1.27 10.96
N VAL A 234 -0.68 -1.80 10.77
CA VAL A 234 -0.27 -2.45 9.52
C VAL A 234 0.23 -3.84 9.84
N GLY A 235 -0.46 -4.84 9.28
CA GLY A 235 -0.22 -6.25 9.52
C GLY A 235 -0.35 -7.08 8.26
N LYS A 236 0.00 -8.36 8.34
CA LYS A 236 -0.17 -9.30 7.24
C LYS A 236 -1.66 -9.53 7.02
N ALA A 237 -2.08 -9.54 5.76
CA ALA A 237 -3.44 -9.89 5.40
C ALA A 237 -3.60 -11.41 5.22
N CYS A 238 -2.57 -12.07 4.71
CA CYS A 238 -2.53 -13.51 4.49
C CYS A 238 -1.08 -13.99 4.47
N SER A 239 -0.87 -15.27 4.18
CA SER A 239 0.45 -15.82 3.84
C SER A 239 1.09 -15.06 2.68
N SER A 240 2.43 -14.96 2.71
CA SER A 240 3.19 -14.33 1.64
C SER A 240 3.01 -15.10 0.33
N LEU A 241 2.87 -14.36 -0.77
CA LEU A 241 2.76 -14.92 -2.11
C LEU A 241 4.14 -14.97 -2.74
N VAL A 242 4.66 -16.17 -2.98
CA VAL A 242 5.98 -16.40 -3.57
C VAL A 242 5.79 -16.86 -5.01
N LEU A 243 6.15 -16.02 -5.99
CA LEU A 243 6.11 -16.42 -7.39
C LEU A 243 7.34 -17.29 -7.72
N PRO A 244 7.17 -18.39 -8.48
CA PRO A 244 8.27 -19.33 -8.73
C PRO A 244 9.32 -18.71 -9.65
N ILE A 245 10.59 -18.85 -9.30
CA ILE A 245 11.75 -18.35 -10.09
C ILE A 245 12.36 -19.49 -10.92
N VAL A 246 12.31 -20.70 -10.36
CA VAL A 246 12.82 -21.92 -10.99
C VAL A 246 11.73 -22.99 -11.05
N SER A 247 11.90 -23.96 -11.93
CA SER A 247 10.93 -25.04 -12.20
C SER A 247 10.53 -25.81 -10.94
N GLU A 248 11.48 -25.98 -10.01
CA GLU A 248 11.30 -26.71 -8.77
C GLU A 248 10.29 -26.04 -7.82
N ASP A 249 10.13 -24.72 -7.92
CA ASP A 249 9.21 -23.93 -7.07
C ASP A 249 7.75 -24.02 -7.55
N VAL A 250 7.53 -24.43 -8.81
CA VAL A 250 6.21 -24.40 -9.45
C VAL A 250 5.21 -25.25 -8.69
N LYS A 251 5.61 -26.46 -8.27
CA LYS A 251 4.74 -27.34 -7.49
C LYS A 251 4.31 -26.68 -6.17
N PHE A 252 5.26 -26.09 -5.45
CA PHE A 252 4.99 -25.40 -4.19
C PHE A 252 4.04 -24.21 -4.40
N PHE A 253 4.25 -23.43 -5.45
CA PHE A 253 3.37 -22.31 -5.81
C PHE A 253 1.95 -22.78 -6.13
N LEU A 254 1.79 -23.84 -6.92
CA LEU A 254 0.47 -24.39 -7.25
C LEU A 254 -0.26 -24.92 -6.01
N GLU A 255 0.44 -25.55 -5.07
CA GLU A 255 -0.17 -26.11 -3.87
C GLU A 255 -0.57 -25.04 -2.83
N ASN A 256 0.18 -23.93 -2.77
CA ASN A 256 0.10 -22.97 -1.66
C ASN A 256 -0.16 -21.51 -2.06
N GLY A 257 0.35 -21.04 -3.20
CA GLY A 257 0.33 -19.63 -3.59
C GLY A 257 -0.73 -19.24 -4.61
N VAL A 258 -1.05 -20.11 -5.56
CA VAL A 258 -1.92 -19.78 -6.70
C VAL A 258 -3.33 -19.33 -6.29
N PHE A 259 -3.90 -19.93 -5.25
CA PHE A 259 -5.21 -19.56 -4.71
C PHE A 259 -5.19 -18.13 -4.16
N VAL A 260 -4.14 -17.78 -3.41
CA VAL A 260 -3.93 -16.43 -2.86
C VAL A 260 -3.83 -15.42 -3.99
N LEU A 261 -3.10 -15.73 -5.06
CA LEU A 261 -2.99 -14.84 -6.23
C LEU A 261 -4.36 -14.59 -6.88
N PHE A 262 -5.14 -15.64 -7.15
CA PHE A 262 -6.44 -15.48 -7.80
C PHE A 262 -7.45 -14.73 -6.92
N ASN A 263 -7.49 -15.05 -5.62
CA ASN A 263 -8.37 -14.37 -4.68
C ASN A 263 -7.97 -12.90 -4.51
N LEU A 264 -6.67 -12.60 -4.51
CA LEU A 264 -6.15 -11.24 -4.46
C LEU A 264 -6.58 -10.43 -5.70
N LEU A 265 -6.48 -10.99 -6.91
CA LEU A 265 -6.93 -10.33 -8.14
C LEU A 265 -8.45 -10.05 -8.10
N ASN A 266 -9.25 -11.00 -7.62
CA ASN A 266 -10.69 -10.80 -7.41
C ASN A 266 -10.97 -9.69 -6.38
N GLU A 267 -10.20 -9.64 -5.29
CA GLU A 267 -10.31 -8.60 -4.27
C GLU A 267 -10.04 -7.21 -4.86
N TYR A 268 -8.99 -7.05 -5.67
CA TYR A 268 -8.72 -5.79 -6.37
C TYR A 268 -9.82 -5.41 -7.37
N HIS A 269 -10.39 -6.38 -8.08
CA HIS A 269 -11.51 -6.13 -9.00
C HIS A 269 -12.73 -5.57 -8.26
N GLU A 270 -13.16 -6.27 -7.20
CA GLU A 270 -14.30 -5.86 -6.40
C GLU A 270 -14.06 -4.53 -5.67
N TYR A 271 -12.84 -4.33 -5.16
CA TYR A 271 -12.42 -3.06 -4.59
C TYR A 271 -12.52 -1.91 -5.61
N ALA A 272 -12.01 -2.10 -6.83
CA ALA A 272 -12.04 -1.06 -7.85
C ALA A 272 -13.48 -0.69 -8.26
N ARG A 273 -14.37 -1.68 -8.36
CA ARG A 273 -15.80 -1.45 -8.64
C ARG A 273 -16.47 -0.66 -7.52
N LYS A 274 -16.27 -1.06 -6.26
CA LYS A 274 -16.80 -0.34 -5.09
C LYS A 274 -16.29 1.10 -5.05
N THR A 275 -15.00 1.28 -5.27
CA THR A 275 -14.33 2.59 -5.25
C THR A 275 -14.88 3.51 -6.34
N TYR A 276 -15.01 3.00 -7.56
CA TYR A 276 -15.59 3.74 -8.67
C TYR A 276 -17.00 4.26 -8.35
N ASN A 277 -17.85 3.38 -7.83
CA ASN A 277 -19.24 3.73 -7.49
C ASN A 277 -19.31 4.74 -6.33
N ALA A 278 -18.50 4.54 -5.29
CA ALA A 278 -18.46 5.45 -4.14
C ALA A 278 -17.97 6.85 -4.54
N LYS A 279 -16.95 6.95 -5.41
CA LYS A 279 -16.52 8.22 -5.99
C LYS A 279 -17.67 8.92 -6.73
N ARG A 280 -18.34 8.21 -7.64
CA ARG A 280 -19.43 8.79 -8.44
C ARG A 280 -20.57 9.28 -7.57
N LEU A 281 -20.94 8.52 -6.54
CA LEU A 281 -21.98 8.91 -5.59
C LEU A 281 -21.58 10.16 -4.79
N TYR A 282 -20.34 10.24 -4.34
CA TYR A 282 -19.81 11.42 -3.65
C TYR A 282 -19.84 12.67 -4.53
N GLU A 283 -19.37 12.57 -5.78
CA GLU A 283 -19.41 13.67 -6.75
C GLU A 283 -20.84 14.14 -7.04
N TYR A 284 -21.77 13.19 -7.23
CA TYR A 284 -23.18 13.49 -7.43
C TYR A 284 -23.77 14.25 -6.23
N ASN A 285 -23.58 13.73 -5.01
CA ASN A 285 -24.09 14.35 -3.79
C ASN A 285 -23.55 15.77 -3.59
N ASN A 286 -22.28 16.01 -3.92
CA ASN A 286 -21.68 17.34 -3.81
C ASN A 286 -22.23 18.32 -4.86
N ARG A 287 -22.49 17.87 -6.09
CA ARG A 287 -23.15 18.69 -7.11
C ARG A 287 -24.56 19.08 -6.69
N THR A 288 -25.36 18.12 -6.24
CA THR A 288 -26.72 18.36 -5.76
C THR A 288 -26.74 19.30 -4.55
N LYS A 289 -25.79 19.17 -3.61
CA LYS A 289 -25.65 20.11 -2.50
C LYS A 289 -25.30 21.53 -2.97
N ALA A 290 -24.38 21.67 -3.91
CA ALA A 290 -23.98 22.97 -4.47
C ALA A 290 -25.14 23.64 -5.23
N GLU A 291 -25.89 22.87 -6.02
CA GLU A 291 -27.08 23.34 -6.74
C GLU A 291 -28.18 23.77 -5.76
N ASN A 292 -28.46 22.98 -4.72
CA ASN A 292 -29.44 23.33 -3.69
C ASN A 292 -29.02 24.55 -2.85
N ALA A 293 -27.72 24.74 -2.60
CA ALA A 293 -27.19 25.93 -1.95
C ALA A 293 -27.33 27.17 -2.85
N ALA A 294 -27.08 27.03 -4.15
CA ALA A 294 -27.24 28.11 -5.13
C ALA A 294 -28.70 28.56 -5.32
N VAL A 295 -29.66 27.63 -5.18
CA VAL A 295 -31.11 27.94 -5.27
C VAL A 295 -31.65 28.62 -4.00
N ASN A 296 -30.99 28.46 -2.85
CA ASN A 296 -31.43 29.01 -1.56
C ASN A 296 -30.56 30.17 -1.04
N ALA A 297 -29.71 30.77 -1.87
CA ALA A 297 -28.76 31.78 -1.42
C ALA A 297 -29.37 33.20 -1.35
N ASP A 298 -29.75 33.62 -0.14
CA ASP A 298 -29.53 35.00 0.33
C ASP A 298 -28.02 35.15 0.61
N PRO A 299 -27.37 36.28 0.28
CA PRO A 299 -25.91 36.37 0.25
C PRO A 299 -25.39 36.61 1.67
N THR A 300 -25.30 35.55 2.46
CA THR A 300 -24.45 35.55 3.67
C THR A 300 -23.17 34.78 3.38
N PRO A 301 -22.00 35.28 3.82
CA PRO A 301 -20.73 34.63 3.55
C PRO A 301 -20.76 33.23 4.16
N ALA A 302 -20.64 32.21 3.31
CA ALA A 302 -20.58 30.83 3.75
C ALA A 302 -19.43 30.67 4.73
N SER A 303 -19.76 30.13 5.90
CA SER A 303 -18.83 29.76 6.96
C SER A 303 -17.64 29.02 6.38
N ILE A 304 -16.46 29.63 6.48
CA ILE A 304 -15.18 28.93 6.46
C ILE A 304 -15.30 27.80 7.49
N LEU A 305 -15.09 26.56 7.07
CA LEU A 305 -15.00 25.41 7.96
C LEU A 305 -14.12 25.79 9.16
N GLU A 306 -14.68 25.74 10.38
CA GLU A 306 -14.02 26.05 11.65
C GLU A 306 -12.82 25.12 11.89
N TRP A 307 -11.70 25.39 11.22
CA TRP A 307 -10.37 24.95 11.65
C TRP A 307 -9.86 25.80 12.83
N GLU A 308 -10.52 26.94 13.11
CA GLU A 308 -10.24 27.85 14.22
C GLU A 308 -10.50 27.25 15.61
N ARG A 309 -11.21 26.10 15.72
CA ARG A 309 -11.39 25.39 17.00
C ARG A 309 -10.23 24.46 17.37
N VAL A 310 -9.17 24.41 16.56
CA VAL A 310 -7.93 23.74 16.93
C VAL A 310 -7.11 24.67 17.82
N VAL A 311 -7.54 24.83 19.08
CA VAL A 311 -6.72 25.44 20.11
C VAL A 311 -5.62 24.44 20.48
N LEU A 312 -4.40 24.68 20.00
CA LEU A 312 -3.23 23.90 20.40
C LEU A 312 -2.28 24.80 21.18
N HIS A 313 -2.28 24.62 22.50
CA HIS A 313 -1.23 25.13 23.36
C HIS A 313 0.05 24.32 23.14
N THR A 314 1.03 24.93 22.48
CA THR A 314 2.38 24.41 22.35
C THR A 314 3.12 24.61 23.68
N PRO A 315 3.65 23.56 24.34
CA PRO A 315 4.77 23.74 25.25
C PRO A 315 5.99 24.03 24.38
N THR A 316 6.44 25.28 24.37
CA THR A 316 7.72 25.68 23.78
C THR A 316 8.84 24.90 24.47
N LYS A 317 9.38 23.88 23.80
CA LYS A 317 10.73 23.39 24.14
C LYS A 317 11.76 24.37 23.56
N PRO A 318 12.86 24.63 24.27
CA PRO A 318 13.76 25.73 23.94
C PRO A 318 14.47 25.44 22.63
N THR A 319 14.44 26.41 21.74
CA THR A 319 15.26 26.47 20.55
C THR A 319 16.73 26.50 20.94
N THR A 320 17.44 25.37 20.83
CA THR A 320 18.88 25.44 20.56
C THR A 320 19.02 25.98 19.14
N ARG A 321 19.13 27.31 19.03
CA ARG A 321 19.49 28.00 17.78
C ARG A 321 20.74 27.34 17.24
N LYS A 322 20.65 26.79 16.01
CA LYS A 322 21.86 26.59 15.20
C LYS A 322 22.55 27.96 15.09
N PRO A 323 23.86 28.07 15.38
CA PRO A 323 24.58 29.32 15.19
C PRO A 323 24.45 29.74 13.73
N SER A 324 24.26 31.03 13.47
CA SER A 324 24.20 31.53 12.10
C SER A 324 25.52 31.26 11.40
N LEU A 325 25.50 31.13 10.07
CA LEU A 325 26.70 31.02 9.23
C LEU A 325 27.72 32.14 9.52
N THR A 326 27.24 33.29 10.00
CA THR A 326 28.05 34.42 10.47
C THR A 326 28.87 34.11 11.73
N GLN A 327 28.35 33.29 12.66
CA GLN A 327 29.05 32.85 13.87
C GLN A 327 30.07 31.72 13.59
N GLU A 328 29.82 30.88 12.58
CA GLU A 328 30.81 29.89 12.12
C GLU A 328 31.96 30.54 11.35
N LEU A 329 31.69 31.57 10.54
CA LEU A 329 32.72 32.36 9.85
C LEU A 329 33.61 33.16 10.82
N GLN A 330 33.05 33.73 11.89
CA GLN A 330 33.85 34.41 12.93
C GLN A 330 34.77 33.45 13.71
N LYS A 331 34.38 32.18 13.89
CA LYS A 331 35.25 31.16 14.49
C LYS A 331 36.40 30.72 13.58
N LEU A 332 36.22 30.77 12.26
CA LEU A 332 37.29 30.45 11.31
C LEU A 332 38.31 31.57 11.18
N VAL A 333 37.89 32.84 11.29
CA VAL A 333 38.80 33.99 11.30
C VAL A 333 39.60 34.06 12.61
N ALA A 334 38.99 33.72 13.75
CA ALA A 334 39.68 33.72 15.05
C ALA A 334 40.75 32.61 15.20
N VAL A 335 40.79 31.62 14.30
CA VAL A 335 41.81 30.55 14.32
C VAL A 335 43.05 30.91 13.47
N GLN A 336 42.99 31.98 12.67
CA GLN A 336 44.13 32.44 11.85
C GLN A 336 45.00 33.52 12.53
N ASP A 337 44.55 34.12 13.64
CA ASP A 337 45.33 35.11 14.40
C ASP A 337 46.16 34.51 15.57
N ASP A 338 46.06 33.20 15.82
CA ASP A 338 46.82 32.48 16.86
C ASP A 338 47.94 31.59 16.27
N SER A 339 48.37 31.85 15.04
CA SER A 339 49.53 31.20 14.43
C SER A 339 50.53 32.22 13.90
N ASP A 340 51.20 32.91 14.83
CA ASP A 340 52.57 33.42 14.65
C ASP A 340 53.58 32.32 15.05
#